data_AF-A0A7C0TY52-F1
#
_entry.id   AF-A0A7C0TY52-F1
#
_cell.length_a   1.000
_cell.length_b   1.000
_cell.length_c   1.000
_cell.angle_alpha   90.00
_cell.angle_beta   90.00
_cell.angle_gamma   90.00
#
_symmetry.space_group_name_H-M   'P 1'
#
loop_
_entity.id
_entity.type
_entity.pdbx_description
1 polymer ?
#
loop_
_entity_poly.entity_id
_entity_poly.type
_entity_poly.pdbx_seq_one_letter_code
_entity_poly.pdbx_strand_id
1 'polypeptide(L)'
;MRILAISDIHGAFGKLDKVLRSISYDLLIVAGDLAPYHNPLGFDKAFSIIAKHVGDKVVAVVAGNMDSPSLIHYKPPKGNIFILHGDALKVDDVIIVGFGGGLISPFYTYFELTEDDFKKLIDSIKDKLSVVESYKALIAVFHNPPKD
;
A
#
# COMPACT_ATOMS: atom_id res chain seq x y z
N MET A 1 -16.53 10.24 -1.40
CA MET A 1 -15.25 9.80 -0.83
C MET A 1 -14.11 10.56 -1.50
N ARG A 2 -13.28 11.24 -0.72
CA ARG A 2 -12.02 11.87 -1.12
C ARG A 2 -10.86 10.98 -0.71
N ILE A 3 -10.04 10.58 -1.68
CA ILE A 3 -8.90 9.68 -1.46
C ILE A 3 -7.63 10.52 -1.48
N LEU A 4 -6.81 10.40 -0.43
CA LEU A 4 -5.43 10.86 -0.45
C LEU A 4 -4.55 9.66 -0.81
N ALA A 5 -3.86 9.74 -1.95
CA ALA A 5 -2.89 8.73 -2.37
C ALA A 5 -1.47 9.32 -2.25
N ILE A 6 -0.57 8.58 -1.61
CA ILE A 6 0.84 8.94 -1.43
C ILE A 6 1.73 7.75 -1.78
N SER A 7 2.95 8.01 -2.23
CA SER A 7 3.96 6.99 -2.59
C SER A 7 5.35 7.54 -2.28
N ASP A 8 6.38 6.68 -2.36
CA ASP A 8 7.80 7.07 -2.39
C ASP A 8 8.19 7.94 -1.19
N ILE A 9 7.78 7.51 0.00
CA ILE A 9 8.02 8.26 1.24
C ILE A 9 9.52 8.31 1.53
N HIS A 10 10.23 7.18 1.37
CA HIS A 10 11.68 7.05 1.56
C HIS A 10 12.23 7.73 2.81
N GLY A 11 11.52 7.62 3.93
CA GLY A 11 11.92 8.26 5.18
C GLY A 11 11.74 9.77 5.24
N ALA A 12 11.06 10.40 4.27
CA ALA A 12 10.67 11.81 4.27
C ALA A 12 9.52 12.08 5.27
N PHE A 13 9.68 11.61 6.49
CA PHE A 13 8.70 11.62 7.58
C PHE A 13 8.13 13.00 7.88
N GLY A 14 8.93 14.06 7.79
CA GLY A 14 8.45 15.42 7.97
C GLY A 14 7.47 15.88 6.86
N LYS A 15 7.68 15.42 5.62
CA LYS A 15 6.74 15.67 4.51
C LYS A 15 5.47 14.87 4.70
N LEU A 16 5.57 13.59 5.04
CA LEU A 16 4.43 12.73 5.37
C LEU A 16 3.56 13.38 6.46
N ASP A 17 4.17 13.74 7.58
CA ASP A 17 3.54 14.39 8.74
C ASP A 17 2.90 15.73 8.36
N LYS A 18 3.50 16.51 7.46
CA LYS A 18 2.92 17.76 6.93
C LYS A 18 1.70 17.50 6.04
N VAL A 19 1.78 16.55 5.10
CA VAL A 19 0.71 16.20 4.17
C VAL A 19 -0.52 15.71 4.92
N LEU A 20 -0.35 14.76 5.85
CA LEU A 20 -1.45 14.18 6.63
C LEU A 20 -2.16 15.19 7.53
N ARG A 21 -1.46 16.23 7.99
CA ARG A 21 -2.08 17.34 8.75
C ARG A 21 -2.82 18.34 7.88
N SER A 22 -2.37 18.55 6.65
CA SER A 22 -2.81 19.70 5.84
C SER A 22 -3.93 19.37 4.87
N ILE A 23 -4.16 18.08 4.58
CA ILE A 23 -5.12 17.63 3.58
C ILE A 23 -6.27 16.90 4.25
N SER A 24 -7.51 17.29 3.91
CA SER A 24 -8.70 16.55 4.31
C SER A 24 -8.99 15.41 3.34
N TYR A 25 -9.18 14.21 3.87
CA TYR A 25 -9.48 12.99 3.13
C TYR A 25 -10.35 12.05 3.97
N ASP A 26 -11.02 11.13 3.28
CA ASP A 26 -11.87 10.08 3.87
C ASP A 26 -11.14 8.73 3.92
N LEU A 27 -10.24 8.50 2.96
CA LEU A 27 -9.44 7.27 2.78
C LEU A 27 -7.99 7.64 2.44
N LEU A 28 -7.02 6.96 3.04
CA LEU A 28 -5.60 7.08 2.71
C LEU A 28 -5.12 5.83 1.97
N ILE A 29 -4.44 6.02 0.84
CA ILE A 29 -3.73 4.96 0.12
C ILE A 29 -2.23 5.28 0.15
N VAL A 30 -1.41 4.32 0.55
CA VAL A 30 0.05 4.40 0.54
C VAL A 30 0.59 3.37 -0.46
N ALA A 31 1.13 3.85 -1.58
CA ALA A 31 1.57 3.06 -2.72
C ALA A 31 3.04 2.62 -2.65
N GLY A 32 3.54 2.36 -1.44
CA GLY A 32 4.88 1.80 -1.22
C GLY A 32 5.97 2.78 -0.86
N ASP A 33 7.16 2.21 -0.70
CA ASP A 33 8.43 2.85 -0.34
C ASP A 33 8.33 3.70 0.92
N LEU A 34 7.87 3.06 1.99
CA LEU A 34 7.70 3.67 3.31
C LEU A 34 9.04 3.85 4.02
N ALA A 35 9.92 2.86 3.87
CA ALA A 35 11.20 2.75 4.55
C ALA A 35 12.25 3.71 3.96
N PRO A 36 13.18 4.25 4.78
CA PRO A 36 14.33 4.99 4.27
C PRO A 36 15.21 4.14 3.36
N TYR A 37 15.83 4.73 2.33
CA TYR A 37 16.67 4.04 1.34
C TYR A 37 17.69 3.04 1.90
N HIS A 38 18.31 3.35 3.04
CA HIS A 38 19.36 2.52 3.64
C HIS A 38 18.88 1.76 4.89
N ASN A 39 17.58 1.71 5.13
CA ASN A 39 16.98 0.98 6.24
C ASN A 39 15.61 0.42 5.82
N PRO A 40 15.57 -0.70 5.08
CA PRO A 40 14.33 -1.29 4.56
C PRO A 40 13.38 -1.80 5.66
N LEU A 41 13.85 -1.95 6.90
CA LEU A 41 13.02 -2.28 8.08
C LEU A 41 12.50 -1.01 8.79
N GLY A 42 12.90 0.18 8.34
CA GLY A 42 12.58 1.47 8.97
C GLY A 42 11.17 1.99 8.70
N PHE A 43 10.26 1.19 8.16
CA PHE A 43 8.87 1.59 7.85
C PHE A 43 8.02 1.85 9.11
N ASP A 44 8.42 1.34 10.28
CA ASP A 44 7.70 1.54 11.57
C ASP A 44 7.39 3.01 11.87
N LYS A 45 8.33 3.90 11.53
CA LYS A 45 8.18 5.33 11.75
C LYS A 45 7.13 5.95 10.82
N ALA A 46 7.01 5.46 9.59
CA ALA A 46 5.92 5.87 8.69
C ALA A 46 4.56 5.43 9.28
N PHE A 47 4.42 4.18 9.70
CA PHE A 47 3.20 3.67 10.33
C PHE A 47 2.82 4.44 11.60
N SER A 48 3.80 4.79 12.44
CA SER A 48 3.57 5.60 13.64
C SER A 48 3.02 6.99 13.32
N ILE A 49 3.56 7.65 12.28
CA ILE A 49 3.08 8.96 11.83
C ILE A 49 1.69 8.85 11.21
N ILE A 50 1.46 7.84 10.37
CA ILE A 50 0.15 7.55 9.78
C ILE A 50 -0.88 7.38 10.90
N ALA A 51 -0.62 6.49 11.86
CA ALA A 51 -1.52 6.18 12.97
C ALA A 51 -1.87 7.41 13.82
N LYS A 52 -0.91 8.33 14.01
CA LYS A 52 -1.12 9.59 14.73
C LYS A 52 -2.17 10.49 14.06
N HIS A 53 -2.26 10.50 12.72
CA HIS A 53 -3.10 11.46 11.99
C HIS A 53 -4.40 10.88 11.44
N VAL A 54 -4.46 9.58 11.18
CA VAL A 54 -5.59 8.99 10.45
C VAL A 54 -6.87 8.86 11.26
N GLY A 55 -6.79 8.95 12.61
CA GLY A 55 -7.96 8.71 13.46
C GLY A 55 -8.53 7.30 13.21
N ASP A 56 -9.81 7.24 12.87
CA ASP A 56 -10.56 6.02 12.52
C ASP A 56 -10.70 5.80 11.00
N LYS A 57 -10.14 6.70 10.18
CA LYS A 57 -10.20 6.58 8.71
C LYS A 57 -9.45 5.35 8.24
N VAL A 58 -9.96 4.68 7.22
CA VAL A 58 -9.30 3.51 6.64
C VAL A 58 -8.00 3.92 5.95
N VAL A 59 -6.97 3.08 6.08
CA VAL A 59 -5.69 3.21 5.38
C VAL A 59 -5.40 1.92 4.66
N ALA A 60 -5.19 1.98 3.35
CA ALA A 60 -4.66 0.87 2.56
C ALA A 60 -3.19 1.13 2.23
N VAL A 61 -2.32 0.14 2.44
CA VAL A 61 -0.87 0.23 2.23
C VAL A 61 -0.43 -0.94 1.36
N VAL A 62 0.38 -0.67 0.35
CA VAL A 62 1.18 -1.71 -0.31
C VAL A 62 2.65 -1.45 0.00
N ALA A 63 3.48 -2.49 0.05
CA ALA A 63 4.92 -2.34 0.13
C ALA A 63 5.48 -1.88 -1.21
N GLY A 64 6.50 -1.02 -1.22
CA GLY A 64 7.28 -0.75 -2.42
C GLY A 64 8.40 -1.76 -2.60
N ASN A 65 9.24 -1.55 -3.61
CA ASN A 65 10.39 -2.43 -3.86
C ASN A 65 11.58 -2.14 -2.95
N MET A 66 11.65 -0.94 -2.36
CA MET A 66 12.66 -0.55 -1.37
C MET A 66 12.26 -0.88 0.07
N ASP A 67 11.01 -1.29 0.30
CA ASP A 67 10.59 -1.83 1.59
C ASP A 67 11.06 -3.28 1.75
N SER A 68 11.31 -3.71 2.99
CA SER A 68 11.53 -5.13 3.26
C SER A 68 10.26 -5.94 2.93
N PRO A 69 10.39 -7.15 2.32
CA PRO A 69 9.25 -8.06 2.12
C PRO A 69 8.51 -8.38 3.42
N SER A 70 9.18 -8.29 4.57
CA SER A 70 8.55 -8.48 5.89
C SER A 70 7.40 -7.50 6.18
N LEU A 71 7.33 -6.37 5.47
CA LEU A 71 6.24 -5.40 5.59
C LEU A 71 4.87 -6.06 5.32
N ILE A 72 4.78 -7.03 4.41
CA ILE A 72 3.50 -7.71 4.09
C ILE A 72 2.91 -8.47 5.29
N HIS A 73 3.74 -8.79 6.30
CA HIS A 73 3.34 -9.47 7.53
C HIS A 73 3.41 -8.56 8.76
N TYR A 74 3.72 -7.27 8.55
CA TYR A 74 3.77 -6.30 9.63
C TYR A 74 2.40 -6.13 10.28
N LYS A 75 2.39 -5.90 11.59
CA LYS A 75 1.18 -5.61 12.36
C LYS A 75 1.13 -4.11 12.63
N PRO A 76 0.27 -3.35 11.91
CA PRO A 76 0.17 -1.92 12.12
C PRO A 76 -0.29 -1.57 13.55
N PRO A 77 0.09 -0.38 14.05
CA PRO A 77 -0.29 0.06 15.40
C PRO A 77 -1.80 0.34 15.57
N LYS A 78 -2.58 0.35 14.48
CA LYS A 78 -4.04 0.48 14.51
C LYS A 78 -4.71 -0.51 13.57
N GLY A 79 -5.88 -1.02 13.98
CA GLY A 79 -6.65 -2.01 13.21
C GLY A 79 -7.36 -1.49 11.96
N ASN A 80 -7.39 -0.18 11.73
CA ASN A 80 -7.92 0.44 10.52
C ASN A 80 -6.84 0.66 9.43
N ILE A 81 -5.63 0.14 9.64
CA ILE A 81 -4.53 0.17 8.67
C ILE A 81 -4.36 -1.23 8.11
N PHE A 82 -4.53 -1.36 6.80
CA PHE A 82 -4.52 -2.64 6.09
C PHE A 82 -3.36 -2.67 5.12
N ILE A 83 -2.50 -3.68 5.26
CA ILE A 83 -1.43 -3.94 4.30
C ILE A 83 -1.95 -4.96 3.28
N LEU A 84 -1.92 -4.59 2.00
CA LEU A 84 -2.49 -5.35 0.90
C LEU A 84 -1.37 -5.89 0.01
N HIS A 85 -1.37 -7.20 -0.22
CA HIS A 85 -0.49 -7.87 -1.16
C HIS A 85 -1.16 -9.17 -1.64
N GLY A 86 -1.77 -9.13 -2.82
CA GLY A 86 -2.69 -10.19 -3.26
C GLY A 86 -3.95 -10.24 -2.41
N ASP A 87 -4.36 -9.10 -1.85
CA ASP A 87 -5.58 -9.00 -1.04
C ASP A 87 -6.48 -7.83 -1.42
N ALA A 88 -7.73 -7.91 -0.98
CA ALA A 88 -8.79 -6.96 -1.29
C ALA A 88 -9.40 -6.39 0.01
N LEU A 89 -9.72 -5.10 -0.02
CA LEU A 89 -10.38 -4.38 1.05
C LEU A 89 -11.60 -3.64 0.48
N LYS A 90 -12.79 -3.93 1.01
CA LYS A 90 -14.00 -3.17 0.68
C LYS A 90 -14.16 -2.00 1.66
N VAL A 91 -14.27 -0.79 1.13
CA VAL A 91 -14.54 0.45 1.86
C VAL A 91 -15.74 1.12 1.21
N ASP A 92 -16.88 1.14 1.90
CA ASP A 92 -18.18 1.52 1.34
C ASP A 92 -18.49 0.74 0.04
N ASP A 93 -18.72 1.46 -1.07
CA ASP A 93 -18.98 0.90 -2.40
C ASP A 93 -17.70 0.74 -3.25
N VAL A 94 -16.50 0.89 -2.66
CA VAL A 94 -15.23 0.79 -3.38
C VAL A 94 -14.47 -0.44 -2.92
N ILE A 95 -13.87 -1.17 -3.85
CA ILE A 95 -12.92 -2.23 -3.54
C ILE A 95 -11.52 -1.73 -3.86
N ILE A 96 -10.60 -1.94 -2.93
CA ILE A 96 -9.18 -1.64 -3.08
C ILE A 96 -8.44 -2.97 -3.11
N VAL A 97 -7.64 -3.21 -4.14
CA VAL A 97 -6.77 -4.39 -4.24
C VAL A 97 -5.33 -3.92 -4.28
N GLY A 98 -4.44 -4.62 -3.59
CA GLY A 98 -3.05 -4.17 -3.44
C GLY A 98 -2.02 -5.22 -3.81
N PHE A 99 -0.96 -4.76 -4.46
CA PHE A 99 0.15 -5.57 -4.94
C PHE A 99 1.47 -4.87 -4.57
N GLY A 100 2.06 -5.28 -3.46
CA GLY A 100 3.37 -4.80 -3.04
C GLY A 100 4.54 -5.38 -3.85
N GLY A 101 5.70 -4.73 -3.74
CA GLY A 101 6.94 -5.09 -4.42
C GLY A 101 7.11 -4.42 -5.79
N GLY A 102 8.23 -4.71 -6.45
CA GLY A 102 8.56 -4.27 -7.82
C GLY A 102 8.89 -5.44 -8.73
N LEU A 103 8.91 -5.21 -10.04
CA LEU A 103 9.46 -6.22 -10.96
C LEU A 103 10.97 -6.37 -10.73
N ILE A 104 11.49 -7.57 -10.99
CA ILE A 104 12.94 -7.83 -11.00
C ILE A 104 13.62 -6.76 -11.86
N SER A 105 14.61 -6.10 -11.26
CA SER A 105 15.29 -4.96 -11.87
C SER A 105 16.82 -5.13 -11.82
N PRO A 106 17.58 -4.41 -12.66
CA PRO A 106 19.04 -4.36 -12.54
C PRO A 106 19.54 -3.72 -11.23
N PHE A 107 18.65 -3.13 -10.43
CA PHE A 107 18.99 -2.44 -9.18
C PHE A 107 18.98 -3.36 -7.96
N TYR A 108 18.49 -4.61 -8.09
CA TYR A 108 18.45 -5.62 -7.03
C TYR A 108 17.86 -5.07 -5.72
N THR A 109 16.65 -4.54 -5.83
CA THR A 109 15.92 -3.94 -4.69
C THR A 109 15.43 -5.01 -3.70
N TYR A 110 14.93 -4.58 -2.54
CA TYR A 110 14.67 -5.49 -1.42
C TYR A 110 13.46 -6.41 -1.64
N PHE A 111 12.45 -5.95 -2.39
CA PHE A 111 11.24 -6.70 -2.65
C PHE A 111 10.93 -6.73 -4.15
N GLU A 112 11.55 -7.69 -4.84
CA GLU A 112 11.36 -7.93 -6.27
C GLU A 112 10.58 -9.22 -6.54
N LEU A 113 9.75 -9.19 -7.57
CA LEU A 113 8.83 -10.25 -7.98
C LEU A 113 8.94 -10.48 -9.49
N THR A 114 8.74 -11.73 -9.91
CA THR A 114 8.60 -12.04 -11.34
C THR A 114 7.23 -11.62 -11.86
N GLU A 115 7.07 -11.53 -13.18
CA GLU A 115 5.74 -11.38 -13.78
C GLU A 115 4.79 -12.53 -13.40
N ASP A 116 5.31 -13.76 -13.28
CA ASP A 116 4.53 -14.92 -12.86
C ASP A 116 4.05 -14.80 -11.41
N ASP A 117 4.83 -14.16 -10.53
CA ASP A 117 4.41 -13.90 -9.15
C ASP A 117 3.29 -12.85 -9.11
N PHE A 118 3.41 -11.75 -9.86
CA PHE A 118 2.32 -10.79 -10.00
C PHE A 118 1.06 -11.43 -10.60
N LYS A 119 1.22 -12.30 -11.60
CA LYS A 119 0.10 -13.05 -12.20
C LYS A 119 -0.63 -13.89 -11.17
N LYS A 120 0.09 -14.65 -10.33
CA LYS A 120 -0.52 -15.44 -9.23
C LYS A 120 -1.29 -14.55 -8.26
N LEU A 121 -0.74 -13.39 -7.89
CA LEU A 121 -1.42 -12.45 -6.99
C LEU A 121 -2.71 -11.92 -7.65
N ILE A 122 -2.64 -11.50 -8.92
CA ILE A 122 -3.80 -10.99 -9.66
C ILE A 122 -4.88 -12.06 -9.81
N ASP A 123 -4.50 -13.31 -10.11
CA ASP A 123 -5.45 -14.40 -10.21
C ASP A 123 -6.13 -14.69 -8.86
N SER A 124 -5.38 -14.63 -7.75
CA SER A 124 -5.98 -14.76 -6.40
C SER A 124 -7.02 -13.66 -6.08
N ILE A 125 -6.84 -12.47 -6.64
CA ILE A 125 -7.79 -11.36 -6.49
C ILE A 125 -9.05 -11.63 -7.28
N LYS A 126 -8.97 -12.17 -8.50
CA LYS A 126 -10.15 -12.49 -9.32
C LYS A 126 -11.09 -13.43 -8.57
N ASP A 127 -10.54 -14.44 -7.90
CA ASP A 127 -11.32 -15.37 -7.10
C ASP A 127 -12.02 -14.66 -5.93
N LYS A 128 -11.31 -13.77 -5.22
CA LYS A 128 -11.89 -12.96 -4.13
C LYS A 128 -12.98 -12.00 -4.61
N LEU A 129 -12.82 -11.41 -5.80
CA LEU A 129 -13.80 -10.49 -6.37
C LEU A 129 -15.05 -11.22 -6.88
N SER A 130 -14.95 -12.50 -7.24
CA SER A 130 -16.08 -13.28 -7.78
C SER A 130 -17.26 -13.42 -6.81
N VAL A 131 -17.01 -13.33 -5.50
CA VAL A 131 -18.03 -13.43 -4.44
C VAL A 131 -18.55 -12.07 -3.98
N VAL A 132 -18.05 -10.96 -4.53
CA VAL A 132 -18.52 -9.62 -4.16
C VAL A 132 -19.75 -9.26 -4.99
N GLU A 133 -20.90 -9.15 -4.32
CA GLU A 133 -22.20 -8.90 -4.97
C GLU A 133 -22.24 -7.62 -5.82
N SER A 134 -21.68 -6.53 -5.28
CA SER A 134 -21.61 -5.25 -5.98
C SER A 134 -20.56 -4.30 -5.38
N TYR A 135 -20.06 -3.43 -6.25
CA TYR A 135 -19.21 -2.29 -5.95
C TYR A 135 -19.33 -1.27 -7.09
N LYS A 136 -19.13 0.02 -6.78
CA LYS A 136 -19.14 1.12 -7.76
C LYS A 136 -17.81 1.30 -8.46
N ALA A 137 -16.70 1.02 -7.76
CA ALA A 137 -15.36 1.18 -8.32
C ALA A 137 -14.39 0.15 -7.74
N LEU A 138 -13.44 -0.27 -8.58
CA LEU A 138 -12.28 -1.06 -8.20
C LEU A 138 -11.03 -0.17 -8.34
N ILE A 139 -10.25 -0.09 -7.28
CA ILE A 139 -8.97 0.62 -7.24
C ILE A 139 -7.88 -0.44 -7.10
N ALA A 140 -7.03 -0.57 -8.11
CA ALA A 140 -5.87 -1.43 -8.06
C ALA A 140 -4.61 -0.61 -7.73
N VAL A 141 -3.94 -0.99 -6.64
CA VAL A 141 -2.74 -0.29 -6.15
C VAL A 141 -1.55 -1.19 -6.38
N PHE A 142 -0.70 -0.78 -7.32
CA PHE A 142 0.63 -1.34 -7.54
C PHE A 142 1.66 -0.28 -7.18
N HIS A 143 2.79 -0.69 -6.63
CA HIS A 143 3.94 0.20 -6.54
C HIS A 143 4.63 0.33 -7.91
N ASN A 144 4.88 -0.80 -8.58
CA ASN A 144 5.39 -0.81 -9.95
C ASN A 144 4.31 -0.28 -10.93
N PRO A 145 4.55 0.80 -11.69
CA PRO A 145 3.58 1.28 -12.67
C PRO A 145 3.38 0.27 -13.81
N PRO A 146 2.22 0.29 -14.50
CA PRO A 146 2.03 -0.52 -15.70
C PRO A 146 2.98 -0.07 -16.81
N LYS A 147 3.25 -0.97 -17.77
CA LYS A 147 3.95 -0.62 -18.99
C LYS A 147 3.05 0.28 -19.86
N ASP A 148 3.63 1.32 -20.46
CA ASP A 148 2.99 2.20 -21.44
C ASP A 148 2.50 1.44 -22.69
#